data_AF-A0A933ZVN2-F1
#
_entry.id   AF-A0A933ZVN2-F1
#
_cell.length_a   1.000
_cell.length_b   1.000
_cell.length_c   1.000
_cell.angle_alpha   90.00
_cell.angle_beta   90.00
_cell.angle_gamma   90.00
#
_symmetry.space_group_name_H-M   'P 1'
#
loop_
_entity.id
_entity.type
_entity.pdbx_description
1 polymer ?
#
loop_
_entity_poly.entity_id
_entity_poly.type
_entity_poly.pdbx_seq_one_letter_code
_entity_poly.pdbx_strand_id
1 'polypeptide(L)'
;MGSWFSTRLRRARRAQGISQGFLAKKAGVSQATVSNWEKGKGKPDDAELQKLTTVLGKFDAAKNSALADGDEDEIADGKAFGDWLRKAREDAEMTAHELSEASGVSQVQIYNLETGRSSNPRPTTRKRLEKALKASVPDDVKEDVEEEQSIEGLGQLTDFDPHDVNDRPSCSGVYVFYDVSQRPVYVGKAKSITTRVKDHEEKFWFKRPIVDNAAYVEITDETLRHQVEQVLIKFLKSNAVINKQSVERDDE
;
A
#
# COMPACT_ATOMS: atom_id res chain seq x y z
N MET A 1 -10.14 22.07 4.31
CA MET A 1 -10.75 21.67 3.02
C MET A 1 -9.79 21.66 1.81
N GLY A 2 -8.53 22.13 1.92
CA GLY A 2 -7.55 22.16 0.80
C GLY A 2 -6.62 20.93 0.65
N SER A 3 -6.68 19.97 1.58
CA SER A 3 -5.76 18.82 1.64
C SER A 3 -6.17 17.62 0.77
N TRP A 4 -7.47 17.42 0.57
CA TRP A 4 -7.99 16.26 -0.15
C TRP A 4 -7.79 16.38 -1.67
N PHE A 5 -8.09 17.56 -2.22
CA PHE A 5 -7.90 17.90 -3.63
C PHE A 5 -6.44 17.71 -4.07
N SER A 6 -5.51 18.33 -3.34
CA SER A 6 -4.09 18.32 -3.65
C SER A 6 -3.50 16.89 -3.62
N THR A 7 -4.00 16.06 -2.70
CA THR A 7 -3.63 14.65 -2.58
C THR A 7 -4.16 13.82 -3.75
N ARG A 8 -5.42 14.03 -4.16
CA ARG A 8 -6.03 13.34 -5.32
C ARG A 8 -5.36 13.71 -6.64
N LEU A 9 -5.12 15.01 -6.87
CA LEU A 9 -4.41 15.50 -8.04
C LEU A 9 -3.01 14.86 -8.15
N ARG A 10 -2.25 14.86 -7.04
CA ARG A 10 -0.93 14.22 -6.98
C ARG A 10 -0.99 12.72 -7.23
N ARG A 11 -1.99 12.03 -6.68
CA ARG A 11 -2.20 10.58 -6.86
C ARG A 11 -2.55 10.25 -8.31
N ALA A 12 -3.49 10.96 -8.91
CA ALA A 12 -3.90 10.78 -10.30
C ALA A 12 -2.73 10.99 -11.27
N ARG A 13 -1.95 12.07 -11.06
CA ARG A 13 -0.75 12.33 -11.86
C ARG A 13 0.27 11.18 -11.77
N ARG A 14 0.51 10.66 -10.56
CA ARG A 14 1.46 9.56 -10.33
C ARG A 14 0.96 8.23 -10.88
N ALA A 15 -0.35 7.96 -10.79
CA ALA A 15 -0.97 6.76 -11.36
C ALA A 15 -0.75 6.66 -12.86
N GLN A 16 -0.77 7.79 -13.58
CA GLN A 16 -0.46 7.85 -15.01
C GLN A 16 1.04 7.92 -15.32
N GLY A 17 1.93 7.94 -14.31
CA GLY A 17 3.38 7.98 -14.53
C GLY A 17 3.92 9.28 -15.11
N ILE A 18 3.15 10.37 -15.10
CA ILE A 18 3.56 11.64 -15.71
C ILE A 18 4.18 12.62 -14.70
N SER A 19 5.17 13.41 -15.15
CA SER A 19 5.84 14.40 -14.29
C SER A 19 4.97 15.64 -14.07
N GLN A 20 5.26 16.43 -13.03
CA GLN A 20 4.57 17.73 -12.83
C GLN A 20 4.75 18.65 -14.05
N GLY A 21 5.93 18.65 -14.67
CA GLY A 21 6.21 19.43 -15.88
C GLY A 21 5.43 18.96 -17.10
N PHE A 22 5.23 17.64 -17.24
CA PHE A 22 4.42 17.09 -18.32
C PHE A 22 2.94 17.43 -18.14
N LEU A 23 2.41 17.27 -16.91
CA LEU A 23 1.04 17.68 -16.59
C LEU A 23 0.84 19.18 -16.80
N ALA A 24 1.79 20.01 -16.36
CA ALA A 24 1.75 21.46 -16.55
C ALA A 24 1.72 21.85 -18.03
N LYS A 25 2.56 21.21 -18.86
CA LYS A 25 2.57 21.43 -20.31
C LYS A 25 1.23 21.07 -20.96
N LYS A 26 0.58 20.00 -20.52
CA LYS A 26 -0.73 19.57 -21.03
C LYS A 26 -1.89 20.43 -20.50
N ALA A 27 -1.79 20.92 -19.27
CA ALA A 27 -2.76 21.83 -18.67
C ALA A 27 -2.56 23.30 -19.07
N GLY A 28 -1.46 23.64 -19.74
CA GLY A 28 -1.15 25.01 -20.18
C GLY A 28 -0.75 25.96 -19.05
N VAL A 29 -0.14 25.41 -17.98
CA VAL A 29 0.29 26.17 -16.80
C VAL A 29 1.78 25.94 -16.51
N SER A 30 2.33 26.66 -15.53
CA SER A 30 3.71 26.44 -15.09
C SER A 30 3.83 25.18 -14.21
N GLN A 31 5.00 24.55 -14.20
CA GLN A 31 5.29 23.42 -13.29
C GLN A 31 5.22 23.85 -11.81
N ALA A 32 5.57 25.10 -11.50
CA ALA A 32 5.42 25.67 -10.17
C ALA A 32 3.94 25.76 -9.75
N THR A 33 3.04 26.09 -10.69
CA THR A 33 1.58 26.13 -10.46
C THR A 33 1.05 24.75 -10.07
N VAL A 34 1.39 23.70 -10.82
CA VAL A 34 1.01 22.31 -10.48
C VAL A 34 1.59 21.89 -9.13
N SER A 35 2.86 22.24 -8.84
CA SER A 35 3.50 21.96 -7.55
C SER A 35 2.78 22.64 -6.38
N ASN A 36 2.32 23.88 -6.59
CA ASN A 36 1.57 24.64 -5.61
C ASN A 36 0.19 24.03 -5.35
N TRP A 37 -0.54 23.60 -6.39
CA TRP A 37 -1.79 22.86 -6.24
C TRP A 37 -1.60 21.54 -5.48
N GLU A 38 -0.58 20.74 -5.82
CA GLU A 38 -0.27 19.48 -5.11
C GLU A 38 0.18 19.68 -3.66
N LYS A 39 0.63 20.88 -3.30
CA LYS A 39 0.98 21.29 -1.92
C LYS A 39 -0.18 21.98 -1.21
N GLY A 40 -1.35 22.11 -1.86
CA GLY A 40 -2.51 22.82 -1.32
C GLY A 40 -2.34 24.34 -1.23
N LYS A 41 -1.29 24.89 -1.85
CA LYS A 41 -0.99 26.33 -1.91
C LYS A 41 -1.63 26.96 -3.15
N GLY A 42 -2.96 26.97 -3.20
CA GLY A 42 -3.76 27.45 -4.33
C GLY A 42 -4.65 26.35 -4.91
N LYS A 43 -5.52 26.72 -5.85
CA LYS A 43 -6.45 25.82 -6.54
C LYS A 43 -6.51 26.17 -8.03
N PRO A 44 -6.72 25.19 -8.92
CA PRO A 44 -7.00 25.46 -10.32
C PRO A 44 -8.38 26.13 -10.46
N ASP A 45 -8.52 26.97 -11.48
CA ASP A 45 -9.81 27.45 -11.94
C ASP A 45 -10.56 26.38 -12.75
N ASP A 46 -11.81 26.65 -13.13
CA ASP A 46 -12.66 25.67 -13.83
C ASP A 46 -12.08 25.25 -15.19
N ALA A 47 -11.38 26.15 -15.89
CA ALA A 47 -10.77 25.86 -17.18
C ALA A 47 -9.52 24.97 -17.01
N GLU A 48 -8.71 25.24 -15.99
CA GLU A 48 -7.58 24.42 -15.57
C GLU A 48 -8.05 23.04 -15.09
N LEU A 49 -9.17 22.97 -14.37
CA LEU A 49 -9.81 21.74 -13.91
C LEU A 49 -10.21 20.83 -15.07
N GLN A 50 -10.84 21.39 -16.10
CA GLN A 50 -11.25 20.65 -17.30
C GLN A 50 -10.03 20.08 -18.05
N LYS A 51 -8.96 20.89 -18.18
CA LYS A 51 -7.73 20.45 -18.82
C LYS A 51 -7.04 19.36 -18.02
N LEU A 52 -6.96 19.50 -16.71
CA LEU A 52 -6.44 18.45 -15.85
C LEU A 52 -7.29 17.19 -15.99
N THR A 53 -8.63 17.30 -16.00
CA THR A 53 -9.56 16.16 -16.13
C THR A 53 -9.40 15.43 -17.46
N THR A 54 -9.12 16.18 -18.52
CA THR A 54 -8.84 15.62 -19.85
C THR A 54 -7.55 14.79 -19.85
N VAL A 55 -6.54 15.22 -19.10
CA VAL A 55 -5.24 14.54 -19.02
C VAL A 55 -5.30 13.35 -18.05
N LEU A 56 -5.88 13.56 -16.87
CA LEU A 56 -5.82 12.66 -15.73
C LEU A 56 -7.06 11.75 -15.56
N GLY A 57 -8.14 12.00 -16.31
CA GLY A 57 -9.47 11.41 -16.08
C GLY A 57 -10.27 12.18 -15.02
N LYS A 58 -11.43 11.68 -14.57
CA LYS A 58 -12.19 12.31 -13.47
C LYS A 58 -11.43 12.14 -12.15
N PHE A 59 -10.78 13.20 -11.66
CA PHE A 59 -10.12 13.18 -10.35
C PHE A 59 -10.54 14.33 -9.42
N ASP A 60 -11.35 15.29 -9.90
CA ASP A 60 -11.62 16.56 -9.23
C ASP A 60 -13.04 16.84 -8.75
N ALA A 61 -13.05 17.75 -7.77
CA ALA A 61 -14.08 18.08 -6.80
C ALA A 61 -15.16 19.04 -7.31
N ALA A 62 -16.39 18.53 -7.39
CA ALA A 62 -17.61 19.25 -6.99
C ALA A 62 -18.55 18.20 -6.39
N LYS A 63 -19.33 18.59 -5.36
CA LYS A 63 -20.31 17.73 -4.69
C LYS A 63 -21.06 16.82 -5.69
N ASN A 64 -20.82 15.52 -5.61
CA ASN A 64 -21.87 14.54 -5.88
C ASN A 64 -22.36 14.00 -4.55
N SER A 65 -23.17 14.83 -3.87
CA SER A 65 -24.29 14.37 -3.08
C SER A 65 -25.49 14.21 -4.03
N ALA A 66 -25.44 13.19 -4.90
CA ALA A 66 -26.54 12.75 -5.79
C ALA A 66 -26.16 11.47 -6.58
N LEU A 67 -25.36 10.59 -5.97
CA LEU A 67 -25.32 9.15 -6.23
C LEU A 67 -25.39 8.41 -4.88
N ALA A 68 -26.11 9.02 -3.93
CA ALA A 68 -26.71 8.30 -2.82
C ALA A 68 -28.06 7.82 -3.38
N ASP A 69 -28.07 6.54 -3.77
CA ASP A 69 -29.20 5.66 -4.07
C ASP A 69 -28.74 4.69 -5.16
N GLY A 70 -28.04 3.65 -4.72
CA GLY A 70 -27.44 2.62 -5.55
C GLY A 70 -26.42 1.85 -4.73
N ASP A 71 -26.94 1.08 -3.77
CA ASP A 71 -26.27 0.06 -2.95
C ASP A 71 -25.01 0.54 -2.19
N GLU A 72 -25.24 1.08 -0.97
CA GLU A 72 -24.22 1.18 0.09
C GLU A 72 -23.96 -0.19 0.75
N ASP A 73 -23.80 -1.23 -0.07
CA ASP A 73 -23.31 -2.55 0.34
C ASP A 73 -22.12 -2.91 -0.56
N GLU A 74 -21.02 -2.16 -0.43
CA GLU A 74 -19.70 -2.62 -0.87
C GLU A 74 -18.67 -2.12 0.15
N ILE A 75 -18.39 -3.00 1.11
CA ILE A 75 -17.32 -2.84 2.09
C ILE A 75 -16.01 -2.78 1.30
N ALA A 76 -15.46 -1.57 1.15
CA ALA A 76 -14.13 -1.37 0.58
C ALA A 76 -13.08 -1.77 1.65
N ASP A 77 -12.85 -3.07 1.70
CA ASP A 77 -12.12 -3.93 2.63
C ASP A 77 -10.66 -3.53 2.98
N GLY A 78 -10.18 -2.41 2.44
CA GLY A 78 -8.84 -1.87 2.68
C GLY A 78 -8.74 -0.68 3.65
N LYS A 79 -9.86 0.02 3.90
CA LYS A 79 -9.85 1.32 4.59
C LYS A 79 -10.37 1.24 6.03
N ALA A 80 -11.15 0.20 6.36
CA ALA A 80 -11.80 0.05 7.66
C ALA A 80 -10.80 -0.04 8.82
N PHE A 81 -9.76 -0.88 8.68
CA PHE A 81 -8.72 -1.00 9.71
C PHE A 81 -7.92 0.30 9.89
N GLY A 82 -7.54 0.97 8.81
CA GLY A 82 -6.77 2.21 8.86
C GLY A 82 -7.55 3.38 9.48
N ASP A 83 -8.84 3.49 9.16
CA ASP A 83 -9.73 4.49 9.75
C ASP A 83 -9.95 4.22 11.24
N TRP A 84 -10.19 2.96 11.64
CA TRP A 84 -10.26 2.58 13.04
C TRP A 84 -8.96 2.91 13.78
N LEU A 85 -7.81 2.53 13.22
CA LEU A 85 -6.51 2.73 13.86
C LEU A 85 -6.25 4.21 14.14
N ARG A 86 -6.54 5.07 13.16
CA ARG A 86 -6.41 6.52 13.32
C ARG A 86 -7.33 7.05 14.41
N LYS A 87 -8.61 6.65 14.39
CA LYS A 87 -9.61 7.10 15.35
C LYS A 87 -9.25 6.64 16.77
N ALA A 88 -8.94 5.37 16.97
CA ALA A 88 -8.54 4.83 18.27
C ALA A 88 -7.27 5.50 18.81
N ARG A 89 -6.32 5.85 17.94
CA ARG A 89 -5.12 6.61 18.33
C ARG A 89 -5.45 8.04 18.77
N GLU A 90 -6.34 8.72 18.05
CA GLU A 90 -6.80 10.07 18.39
C GLU A 90 -7.62 10.10 19.68
N ASP A 91 -8.50 9.11 19.89
CA ASP A 91 -9.29 8.93 21.12
C ASP A 91 -8.40 8.62 22.34
N ALA A 92 -7.25 7.97 22.11
CA ALA A 92 -6.22 7.74 23.12
C ALA A 92 -5.27 8.94 23.30
N GLU A 93 -5.48 10.05 22.59
CA GLU A 93 -4.65 11.26 22.57
C GLU A 93 -3.17 10.99 22.21
N MET A 94 -2.90 9.92 21.45
CA MET A 94 -1.55 9.52 21.09
C MET A 94 -1.13 10.09 19.74
N THR A 95 0.12 10.51 19.62
CA THR A 95 0.77 10.72 18.32
C THR A 95 1.14 9.38 17.68
N ALA A 96 1.35 9.34 16.36
CA ALA A 96 1.85 8.13 15.68
C ALA A 96 3.22 7.68 16.23
N HIS A 97 4.03 8.62 16.70
CA HIS A 97 5.30 8.34 17.39
C HIS A 97 5.06 7.63 18.73
N GLU A 98 4.17 8.15 19.58
CA GLU A 98 3.88 7.53 20.87
C GLU A 98 3.24 6.16 20.73
N LEU A 99 2.37 5.97 19.72
CA LEU A 99 1.81 4.66 19.41
C LEU A 99 2.89 3.68 18.92
N SER A 100 3.87 4.17 18.15
CA SER A 100 5.03 3.37 17.74
C SER A 100 5.82 2.88 18.93
N GLU A 101 6.13 3.77 19.88
CA GLU A 101 6.88 3.40 21.09
C GLU A 101 6.08 2.43 21.98
N ALA A 102 4.77 2.65 22.14
CA ALA A 102 3.92 1.83 23.00
C ALA A 102 3.63 0.42 22.43
N SER A 103 3.44 0.31 21.11
CA SER A 103 3.15 -0.96 20.43
C SER A 103 4.42 -1.69 19.96
N GLY A 104 5.53 -0.95 19.85
CA GLY A 104 6.77 -1.33 19.17
C GLY A 104 6.64 -1.48 17.65
N VAL A 105 5.48 -1.15 17.06
CA VAL A 105 5.25 -1.20 15.61
C VAL A 105 5.88 0.06 15.01
N SER A 106 6.62 -0.06 13.90
CA SER A 106 7.31 1.09 13.32
C SER A 106 6.35 2.24 12.97
N GLN A 107 6.78 3.50 13.14
CA GLN A 107 5.98 4.68 12.73
C GLN A 107 5.56 4.63 11.26
N VAL A 108 6.39 4.04 10.40
CA VAL A 108 6.07 3.90 8.98
C VAL A 108 5.00 2.84 8.76
N GLN A 109 5.03 1.74 9.51
CA GLN A 109 3.96 0.74 9.43
C GLN A 109 2.64 1.30 9.96
N ILE A 110 2.65 2.07 11.05
CA ILE A 110 1.46 2.80 11.53
C ILE A 110 0.93 3.74 10.44
N TYR A 111 1.81 4.52 9.81
CA TYR A 111 1.42 5.38 8.70
C TYR A 111 0.84 4.60 7.51
N ASN A 112 1.46 3.47 7.13
CA ASN A 112 0.99 2.63 6.04
C ASN A 112 -0.40 2.05 6.33
N LEU A 113 -0.64 1.61 7.57
CA LEU A 113 -1.94 1.11 8.04
C LEU A 113 -2.99 2.23 8.02
N GLU A 114 -2.70 3.38 8.61
CA GLU A 114 -3.65 4.51 8.65
C GLU A 114 -3.99 5.05 7.25
N THR A 115 -3.05 4.96 6.30
CA THR A 115 -3.26 5.45 4.93
C THR A 115 -3.82 4.40 3.98
N GLY A 116 -4.01 3.15 4.45
CA GLY A 116 -4.50 2.03 3.64
C GLY A 116 -3.48 1.54 2.61
N ARG A 117 -2.18 1.83 2.79
CA ARG A 117 -1.11 1.19 2.02
C ARG A 117 -0.82 -0.23 2.51
N SER A 118 -1.17 -0.50 3.76
CA SER A 118 -1.35 -1.83 4.29
C SER A 118 -2.75 -1.86 4.89
N SER A 119 -3.52 -2.88 4.54
CA SER A 119 -4.90 -3.03 5.00
C SER A 119 -5.09 -4.26 5.86
N ASN A 120 -4.27 -5.29 5.64
CA ASN A 120 -4.36 -6.54 6.37
C ASN A 120 -3.10 -6.80 7.21
N PRO A 121 -2.93 -6.10 8.36
CA PRO A 121 -1.80 -6.32 9.24
C PRO A 121 -1.82 -7.74 9.82
N ARG A 122 -0.63 -8.29 10.06
CA ARG A 122 -0.49 -9.57 10.78
C ARG A 122 -1.29 -9.58 12.10
N PRO A 123 -1.85 -10.74 12.50
CA PRO A 123 -2.56 -10.87 13.78
C PRO A 123 -1.71 -10.45 14.99
N THR A 124 -0.39 -10.69 14.95
CA THR A 124 0.54 -10.23 15.97
C THR A 124 0.62 -8.71 16.06
N THR A 125 0.65 -8.03 14.91
CA THR A 125 0.73 -6.57 14.81
C THR A 125 -0.59 -5.92 15.22
N ARG A 126 -1.71 -6.50 14.80
CA ARG A 126 -3.05 -6.13 15.29
C ARG A 126 -3.13 -6.18 16.82
N LYS A 127 -2.76 -7.31 17.44
CA LYS A 127 -2.76 -7.49 18.90
C LYS A 127 -1.85 -6.50 19.63
N ARG A 128 -0.70 -6.15 19.07
CA ARG A 128 0.22 -5.15 19.64
C ARG A 128 -0.39 -3.75 19.65
N LEU A 129 -1.07 -3.38 18.56
CA LEU A 129 -1.78 -2.10 18.45
C LEU A 129 -2.98 -2.04 19.41
N GLU A 130 -3.81 -3.09 19.46
CA GLU A 130 -4.94 -3.19 20.41
C GLU A 130 -4.48 -3.03 21.86
N LYS A 131 -3.40 -3.74 22.23
CA LYS A 131 -2.82 -3.66 23.58
C LYS A 131 -2.31 -2.25 23.90
N ALA A 132 -1.67 -1.58 22.96
CA ALA A 132 -1.15 -0.23 23.16
C ALA A 132 -2.28 0.82 23.28
N LEU A 133 -3.32 0.68 22.45
CA LEU A 133 -4.46 1.60 22.40
C LEU A 133 -5.51 1.32 23.48
N LYS A 134 -5.43 0.16 24.16
CA LYS A 134 -6.47 -0.34 25.09
C LYS A 134 -7.86 -0.36 24.43
N ALA A 135 -7.88 -0.59 23.12
CA ALA A 135 -9.07 -0.64 22.29
C ALA A 135 -9.08 -1.94 21.50
N SER A 136 -10.25 -2.53 21.29
CA SER A 136 -10.42 -3.70 20.43
C SER A 136 -10.74 -3.26 19.01
N VAL A 137 -10.23 -4.00 18.03
CA VAL A 137 -10.69 -3.87 16.65
C VAL A 137 -12.17 -4.29 16.60
N PRO A 138 -13.07 -3.43 16.05
CA PRO A 138 -14.47 -3.75 15.85
C PRO A 138 -14.65 -5.06 15.06
N ASP A 139 -15.63 -5.88 15.45
CA ASP A 139 -15.80 -7.24 14.91
C ASP A 139 -16.17 -7.24 13.41
N ASP A 140 -16.79 -6.16 12.93
CA ASP A 140 -17.05 -5.83 11.52
C ASP A 140 -15.78 -5.67 10.66
N VAL A 141 -14.60 -5.50 11.26
CA VAL A 141 -13.31 -5.48 10.54
C VAL A 141 -12.61 -6.85 10.57
N LYS A 142 -13.12 -7.78 11.38
CA LYS A 142 -12.53 -9.13 11.54
C LYS A 142 -13.15 -10.14 10.59
N GLU A 143 -14.42 -10.00 10.22
CA GLU A 143 -15.18 -11.07 9.56
C GLU A 143 -15.19 -10.99 8.01
N ASP A 144 -15.07 -9.82 7.36
CA ASP A 144 -15.11 -9.73 5.88
C ASP A 144 -13.74 -10.02 5.19
N VAL A 145 -12.63 -9.83 5.91
CA VAL A 145 -11.25 -9.94 5.39
C VAL A 145 -10.77 -11.41 5.27
N GLU A 146 -11.39 -12.34 6.01
CA GLU A 146 -10.98 -13.75 6.05
C GLU A 146 -11.57 -14.58 4.88
N GLU A 147 -12.77 -14.23 4.38
CA GLU A 147 -13.43 -14.99 3.30
C GLU A 147 -13.04 -14.52 1.89
N GLU A 148 -12.80 -13.23 1.64
CA GLU A 148 -12.45 -12.74 0.29
C GLU A 148 -10.95 -12.86 -0.07
N GLN A 149 -10.07 -12.89 0.94
CA GLN A 149 -8.61 -12.86 0.76
C GLN A 149 -7.95 -14.23 0.95
N SER A 150 -8.73 -15.24 1.34
CA SER A 150 -8.31 -16.64 1.33
C SER A 150 -8.64 -17.24 -0.04
N ILE A 151 -7.65 -17.86 -0.66
CA ILE A 151 -7.89 -18.67 -1.86
C ILE A 151 -7.98 -20.11 -1.37
N GLU A 152 -9.04 -20.84 -1.72
CA GLU A 152 -9.19 -22.23 -1.32
C GLU A 152 -7.92 -23.04 -1.68
N GLY A 153 -7.23 -23.57 -0.66
CA GLY A 153 -5.94 -24.28 -0.81
C GLY A 153 -4.67 -23.42 -0.70
N LEU A 154 -4.77 -22.10 -0.55
CA LEU A 154 -3.67 -21.16 -0.28
C LEU A 154 -3.99 -20.33 0.99
N GLY A 155 -2.95 -19.86 1.69
CA GLY A 155 -3.13 -19.00 2.86
C GLY A 155 -3.72 -17.62 2.53
N GLN A 156 -3.96 -16.83 3.58
CA GLN A 156 -4.44 -15.45 3.44
C GLN A 156 -3.32 -14.51 2.97
N LEU A 157 -3.66 -13.55 2.09
CA LEU A 157 -2.77 -12.45 1.75
C LEU A 157 -2.62 -11.51 2.94
N THR A 158 -1.43 -11.48 3.55
CA THR A 158 -1.16 -10.73 4.77
C THR A 158 -0.03 -9.73 4.56
N ASP A 159 -0.19 -8.50 5.04
CA ASP A 159 0.83 -7.45 4.97
C ASP A 159 1.82 -7.50 6.13
N PHE A 160 3.06 -7.05 5.91
CA PHE A 160 4.07 -6.86 6.93
C PHE A 160 5.06 -5.73 6.59
N ASP A 161 5.71 -5.15 7.60
CA ASP A 161 6.86 -4.25 7.41
C ASP A 161 8.15 -5.08 7.25
N PRO A 162 8.77 -5.11 6.05
CA PRO A 162 10.01 -5.86 5.85
C PRO A 162 11.19 -5.27 6.64
N HIS A 163 11.10 -4.02 7.11
CA HIS A 163 12.12 -3.36 7.91
C HIS A 163 11.95 -3.55 9.42
N ASP A 164 10.79 -4.03 9.90
CA ASP A 164 10.58 -4.41 11.31
C ASP A 164 10.84 -5.91 11.48
N VAL A 165 11.94 -6.25 12.17
CA VAL A 165 12.34 -7.65 12.43
C VAL A 165 11.22 -8.44 13.14
N ASN A 166 10.44 -7.79 14.00
CA ASN A 166 9.37 -8.43 14.76
C ASN A 166 8.12 -8.65 13.90
N ASP A 167 7.97 -7.90 12.82
CA ASP A 167 6.84 -8.01 11.90
C ASP A 167 7.10 -8.96 10.72
N ARG A 168 8.33 -9.46 10.56
CA ARG A 168 8.65 -10.45 9.53
C ARG A 168 8.04 -11.82 9.84
N PRO A 169 7.35 -12.47 8.88
CA PRO A 169 6.76 -13.78 9.09
C PRO A 169 7.82 -14.89 9.14
N SER A 170 7.72 -15.81 10.10
CA SER A 170 8.62 -16.95 10.25
C SER A 170 8.17 -18.20 9.47
N CYS A 171 6.99 -18.17 8.88
CA CYS A 171 6.45 -19.26 8.10
C CYS A 171 7.06 -19.36 6.70
N SER A 172 6.73 -20.44 6.02
CA SER A 172 7.08 -20.66 4.63
C SER A 172 6.01 -20.09 3.69
N GLY A 173 6.42 -19.46 2.61
CA GLY A 173 5.47 -18.86 1.69
C GLY A 173 6.09 -18.10 0.54
N VAL A 174 5.24 -17.42 -0.21
CA VAL A 174 5.61 -16.47 -1.26
C VAL A 174 5.33 -15.07 -0.74
N TYR A 175 6.23 -14.12 -1.02
CA TYR A 175 6.12 -12.75 -0.59
C TYR A 175 6.48 -11.78 -1.71
N VAL A 176 5.91 -10.59 -1.64
CA VAL A 176 6.12 -9.49 -2.58
C VAL A 176 6.53 -8.26 -1.80
N PHE A 177 7.55 -7.54 -2.28
CA PHE A 177 7.89 -6.21 -1.79
C PHE A 177 7.35 -5.15 -2.73
N TYR A 178 6.95 -4.02 -2.17
CA TYR A 178 6.40 -2.90 -2.90
C TYR A 178 7.20 -1.62 -2.63
N ASP A 179 7.26 -0.74 -3.62
CA ASP A 179 7.81 0.61 -3.46
C ASP A 179 6.81 1.57 -2.78
N VAL A 180 7.25 2.80 -2.54
CA VAL A 180 6.41 3.89 -2.01
C VAL A 180 5.20 4.25 -2.88
N SER A 181 5.14 3.73 -4.12
CA SER A 181 4.04 3.90 -5.07
C SER A 181 3.14 2.66 -5.17
N GLN A 182 3.32 1.68 -4.26
CA GLN A 182 2.59 0.41 -4.24
C GLN A 182 2.83 -0.47 -5.48
N ARG A 183 3.99 -0.31 -6.12
CA ARG A 183 4.38 -1.15 -7.25
C ARG A 183 5.21 -2.33 -6.75
N PRO A 184 4.93 -3.56 -7.20
CA PRO A 184 5.74 -4.71 -6.83
C PRO A 184 7.16 -4.50 -7.38
N VAL A 185 8.18 -4.63 -6.52
CA VAL A 185 9.59 -4.49 -6.88
C VAL A 185 10.37 -5.80 -6.76
N TYR A 186 9.88 -6.73 -5.95
CA TYR A 186 10.54 -8.01 -5.72
C TYR A 186 9.48 -9.07 -5.42
N VAL A 187 9.65 -10.27 -5.97
CA VAL A 187 8.87 -11.46 -5.60
C VAL A 187 9.86 -12.50 -5.11
N GLY A 188 9.55 -13.18 -4.02
CA GLY A 188 10.37 -14.31 -3.60
C GLY A 188 9.58 -15.36 -2.86
N LYS A 189 10.16 -16.55 -2.79
CA LYS A 189 9.71 -17.61 -1.89
C LYS A 189 10.74 -17.93 -0.80
N ALA A 190 10.27 -18.50 0.30
CA ALA A 190 11.16 -19.03 1.34
C ALA A 190 10.52 -20.15 2.16
N LYS A 191 11.35 -21.00 2.78
CA LYS A 191 10.93 -21.89 3.89
C LYS A 191 10.76 -21.11 5.21
N SER A 192 11.43 -19.97 5.31
CA SER A 192 11.31 -19.00 6.40
C SER A 192 11.46 -17.61 5.79
N ILE A 193 10.36 -16.86 5.69
CA ILE A 193 10.36 -15.54 5.07
C ILE A 193 11.27 -14.59 5.86
N THR A 194 11.22 -14.60 7.19
CA THR A 194 12.07 -13.75 8.04
C THR A 194 13.57 -13.96 7.79
N THR A 195 14.01 -15.22 7.64
CA THR A 195 15.41 -15.53 7.31
C THR A 195 15.76 -14.98 5.93
N ARG A 196 14.88 -15.17 4.94
CA ARG A 196 15.13 -14.69 3.58
C ARG A 196 15.13 -13.16 3.47
N VAL A 197 14.25 -12.48 4.20
CA VAL A 197 14.20 -11.01 4.27
C VAL A 197 15.48 -10.48 4.91
N LYS A 198 15.99 -11.14 5.95
CA LYS A 198 17.28 -10.80 6.58
C LYS A 198 18.43 -10.83 5.57
N ASP A 199 18.49 -11.83 4.67
CA ASP A 199 19.51 -11.90 3.61
C ASP A 199 19.48 -10.71 2.63
N HIS A 200 18.37 -9.96 2.58
CA HIS A 200 18.24 -8.78 1.72
C HIS A 200 18.67 -7.49 2.43
N GLU A 201 18.84 -7.47 3.76
CA GLU A 201 19.10 -6.25 4.54
C GLU A 201 20.32 -5.46 4.06
N GLU A 202 21.37 -6.13 3.59
CA GLU A 202 22.60 -5.48 3.12
C GLU A 202 22.50 -5.00 1.66
N LYS A 203 21.46 -5.40 0.93
CA LYS A 203 21.31 -5.06 -0.48
C LYS A 203 20.79 -3.63 -0.63
N PHE A 204 21.43 -2.85 -1.51
CA PHE A 204 21.05 -1.45 -1.74
C PHE A 204 19.58 -1.29 -2.15
N TRP A 205 19.06 -2.23 -2.95
CA TRP A 205 17.69 -2.19 -3.45
C TRP A 205 16.64 -2.51 -2.38
N PHE A 206 17.02 -3.13 -1.26
CA PHE A 206 16.10 -3.44 -0.17
C PHE A 206 15.81 -2.22 0.71
N LYS A 207 16.59 -1.15 0.61
CA LYS A 207 16.40 0.04 1.44
C LYS A 207 15.22 0.89 0.94
N ARG A 208 14.61 1.66 1.84
CA ARG A 208 13.65 2.72 1.47
C ARG A 208 14.35 3.77 0.60
N PRO A 209 13.69 4.34 -0.43
CA PRO A 209 12.27 4.18 -0.77
C PRO A 209 11.95 3.03 -1.75
N ILE A 210 12.92 2.17 -2.07
CA ILE A 210 12.76 1.12 -3.09
C ILE A 210 11.87 -0.01 -2.57
N VAL A 211 12.05 -0.41 -1.31
CA VAL A 211 11.13 -1.31 -0.59
C VAL A 211 10.52 -0.56 0.58
N ASP A 212 9.21 -0.33 0.54
CA ASP A 212 8.43 0.42 1.52
C ASP A 212 7.59 -0.51 2.41
N ASN A 213 6.80 -1.38 1.80
CA ASN A 213 5.95 -2.38 2.44
C ASN A 213 6.04 -3.74 1.73
N ALA A 214 5.48 -4.78 2.36
CA ALA A 214 5.50 -6.14 1.85
C ALA A 214 4.19 -6.87 2.15
N ALA A 215 3.88 -7.88 1.34
CA ALA A 215 2.79 -8.82 1.60
C ALA A 215 3.27 -10.25 1.37
N TYR A 216 2.63 -11.22 2.01
CA TYR A 216 2.93 -12.65 1.82
C TYR A 216 1.67 -13.50 1.85
N VAL A 217 1.80 -14.70 1.30
CA VAL A 217 0.84 -15.80 1.41
C VAL A 217 1.60 -17.00 1.98
N GLU A 218 1.09 -17.57 3.06
CA GLU A 218 1.64 -18.79 3.64
C GLU A 218 1.36 -19.99 2.72
N ILE A 219 2.43 -20.70 2.33
CA ILE A 219 2.38 -21.90 1.49
C ILE A 219 3.41 -22.89 2.01
N THR A 220 2.92 -23.92 2.69
CA THR A 220 3.73 -24.98 3.31
C THR A 220 4.29 -25.94 2.27
N ASP A 221 3.46 -26.33 1.29
CA ASP A 221 3.87 -27.21 0.20
C ASP A 221 4.97 -26.58 -0.66
N GLU A 222 6.08 -27.30 -0.83
CA GLU A 222 7.27 -26.79 -1.51
C GLU A 222 7.08 -26.64 -3.02
N THR A 223 6.31 -27.56 -3.63
CA THR A 223 6.05 -27.57 -5.07
C THR A 223 5.13 -26.42 -5.45
N LEU A 224 4.00 -26.28 -4.73
CA LEU A 224 3.04 -25.21 -4.90
C LEU A 224 3.68 -23.85 -4.66
N ARG A 225 4.46 -23.70 -3.58
CA ARG A 225 5.20 -22.46 -3.29
C ARG A 225 6.13 -22.07 -4.43
N HIS A 226 6.79 -23.04 -5.06
CA HIS A 226 7.61 -22.77 -6.24
C HIS A 226 6.78 -22.38 -7.46
N GLN A 227 5.70 -23.10 -7.74
CA GLN A 227 4.81 -22.82 -8.87
C GLN A 227 4.21 -21.41 -8.77
N VAL A 228 3.71 -21.02 -7.59
CA VAL A 228 3.13 -19.68 -7.35
C VAL A 228 4.16 -18.57 -7.57
N GLU A 229 5.38 -18.72 -7.05
CA GLU A 229 6.46 -17.75 -7.31
C GLU A 229 6.74 -17.60 -8.81
N GLN A 230 6.83 -18.72 -9.54
CA GLN A 230 7.09 -18.70 -10.98
C GLN A 230 5.97 -18.02 -11.75
N VAL A 231 4.71 -18.27 -11.40
CA VAL A 231 3.56 -17.60 -12.00
C VAL A 231 3.63 -16.08 -11.77
N LEU A 232 3.91 -15.64 -10.54
CA LEU A 232 4.03 -14.21 -10.23
C LEU A 232 5.17 -13.54 -10.99
N ILE A 233 6.34 -14.18 -11.08
CA ILE A 233 7.48 -13.65 -11.85
C ILE A 233 7.13 -13.51 -13.33
N LYS A 234 6.50 -14.55 -13.92
CA LYS A 234 6.08 -14.53 -15.34
C LYS A 234 5.02 -13.46 -15.60
N PHE A 235 4.09 -13.27 -14.67
CA PHE A 235 2.99 -12.30 -14.81
C PHE A 235 3.48 -10.86 -14.70
N LEU A 236 4.32 -10.57 -13.70
CA LEU A 236 4.85 -9.22 -13.48
C LEU A 236 5.90 -8.82 -14.52
N LYS A 237 6.50 -9.79 -15.22
CA LYS A 237 7.58 -9.63 -16.20
C LYS A 237 8.85 -9.03 -15.57
N SER A 238 9.95 -9.20 -16.28
CA SER A 238 11.29 -8.74 -15.87
C SER A 238 11.43 -7.23 -15.66
N ASN A 239 10.54 -6.44 -16.27
CA ASN A 239 10.58 -4.98 -16.19
C ASN A 239 9.93 -4.43 -14.92
N ALA A 240 9.04 -5.19 -14.26
CA ALA A 240 8.39 -4.75 -13.03
C ALA A 240 9.15 -5.18 -11.78
N VAL A 241 9.91 -6.28 -11.83
CA VAL A 241 10.50 -6.92 -10.65
C VAL A 241 12.02 -7.05 -10.80
N ILE A 242 12.76 -6.73 -9.73
CA ILE A 242 14.24 -6.74 -9.67
C ILE A 242 14.82 -8.17 -9.75
N ASN A 243 13.99 -9.21 -9.85
CA ASN A 243 14.41 -10.61 -9.90
C ASN A 243 15.27 -10.91 -11.13
N LYS A 244 16.56 -11.15 -10.89
CA LYS A 244 17.53 -11.51 -11.95
C LYS A 244 17.61 -13.02 -12.25
N GLN A 245 17.02 -13.89 -11.42
CA GLN A 245 17.31 -15.34 -11.45
C GLN A 245 16.30 -16.22 -12.20
N SER A 246 15.14 -15.71 -12.62
CA SER A 246 14.13 -16.51 -13.34
C SER A 246 13.55 -15.80 -14.56
N VAL A 247 14.23 -14.75 -15.03
CA VAL A 247 13.91 -14.10 -16.29
C VAL A 247 14.77 -14.79 -17.34
N GLU A 248 14.19 -15.73 -18.08
CA GLU A 248 14.73 -16.08 -19.40
C GLU A 248 14.85 -14.77 -20.17
N ARG A 249 16.11 -14.38 -20.46
CA ARG A 249 16.36 -13.34 -21.44
C ARG A 249 16.13 -14.03 -22.77
N ASP A 250 15.07 -13.66 -23.46
CA ASP A 250 14.98 -13.95 -24.88
C ASP A 250 16.19 -13.22 -25.52
N ASP A 251 17.19 -14.01 -25.89
CA ASP A 251 18.32 -13.54 -26.68
C ASP A 251 17.80 -13.28 -28.11
N GLU A 252 17.58 -12.00 -28.45
CA GLU A 252 17.58 -11.50 -29.83
C GLU A 252 18.89 -10.74 -30.12
#